data_AF-A0A319EMV2-F1
#
_entry.id   AF-A0A319EMV2-F1
#
_cell.length_a   1.000
_cell.length_b   1.000
_cell.length_c   1.000
_cell.angle_alpha   90.00
_cell.angle_beta   90.00
_cell.angle_gamma   90.00
#
_symmetry.space_group_name_H-M   'P 1'
#
loop_
_entity.id
_entity.type
_entity.pdbx_description
1 polymer ?
#
loop_
_entity_poly.entity_id
_entity_poly.type
_entity_poly.pdbx_seq_one_letter_code
_entity_poly.pdbx_strand_id
1 'polypeptide(L)'
;ISNWLQNGGPLSGRTTQPLLFCGDHSIRQTMSTALRDANGNTHQNAQKTGDTLIIQDTYMKDWWKQIAAAQQVTLTAVYPYWDPQQLVYFFDQKKGSSVTDYQCAEDSLGYTITQSRGSVTLCKSSFSSGGNLGSVAPSPIPAADFVNGNPPSNKVSQPIDDIMPAGATLFHELLHLFSESKFVPDVGEEYNAWRIMGKVVRDDNTYFTGDNAVDNAESYTFVACVSPPLVLRPRFRC
;
A
#
# COMPACT_ATOMS: atom_id res chain seq x y z
N ILE A 1 5.33 16.28 -26.68
CA ILE A 1 5.06 15.01 -25.96
C ILE A 1 4.16 15.38 -24.81
N SER A 2 2.87 15.14 -24.97
CA SER A 2 1.81 15.70 -24.14
C SER A 2 1.31 14.63 -23.16
N ASN A 3 1.42 14.96 -21.88
CA ASN A 3 1.22 14.09 -20.72
C ASN A 3 -0.13 13.36 -20.73
N TRP A 4 -0.11 12.03 -20.61
CA TRP A 4 -1.28 11.22 -20.24
C TRP A 4 -1.89 11.70 -18.90
N LEU A 5 -1.05 12.26 -18.01
CA LEU A 5 -1.48 12.93 -16.76
C LEU A 5 -2.22 14.27 -16.96
N GLN A 6 -2.12 14.95 -18.11
CA GLN A 6 -2.71 16.28 -18.31
C GLN A 6 -4.08 16.26 -18.99
N ASN A 7 -4.38 15.23 -19.79
CA ASN A 7 -5.65 15.11 -20.49
C ASN A 7 -6.64 14.17 -19.81
N GLY A 8 -6.35 13.77 -18.56
CA GLY A 8 -7.30 13.24 -17.59
C GLY A 8 -8.55 12.65 -18.22
N GLY A 9 -8.37 11.52 -18.92
CA GLY A 9 -9.50 10.63 -19.15
C GLY A 9 -10.21 10.51 -17.80
N PRO A 10 -11.55 10.53 -17.77
CA PRO A 10 -12.32 10.79 -16.57
C PRO A 10 -11.68 10.06 -15.39
N LEU A 11 -11.22 10.81 -14.38
CA LEU A 11 -10.72 10.24 -13.14
C LEU A 11 -11.92 9.56 -12.48
N SER A 12 -12.21 8.33 -12.88
CA SER A 12 -13.16 7.44 -12.22
C SER A 12 -12.47 6.84 -11.01
N GLY A 13 -12.10 7.73 -10.07
CA GLY A 13 -11.53 7.37 -8.78
C GLY A 13 -12.45 7.83 -7.66
N ARG A 14 -12.33 7.22 -6.49
CA ARG A 14 -13.17 7.53 -5.31
C ARG A 14 -13.00 8.95 -4.78
N THR A 15 -11.98 9.68 -5.22
CA THR A 15 -11.66 11.04 -4.77
C THR A 15 -11.20 11.95 -5.91
N THR A 16 -11.58 13.22 -5.83
CA THR A 16 -11.21 14.28 -6.79
C THR A 16 -9.99 15.10 -6.36
N GLN A 17 -9.52 14.97 -5.10
CA GLN A 17 -8.39 15.71 -4.56
C GLN A 17 -7.63 14.91 -3.48
N PRO A 18 -6.95 13.82 -3.87
CA PRO A 18 -6.20 13.02 -2.93
C PRO A 18 -5.06 13.80 -2.29
N LEU A 19 -4.73 13.41 -1.06
CA LEU A 19 -3.59 13.93 -0.32
C LEU A 19 -2.37 13.02 -0.53
N LEU A 20 -1.18 13.62 -0.50
CA LEU A 20 0.09 12.91 -0.50
C LEU A 20 0.86 13.33 0.75
N PHE A 21 1.22 12.36 1.58
CA PHE A 21 2.01 12.57 2.79
C PHE A 21 3.39 11.91 2.67
N CYS A 22 4.38 12.52 3.33
CA CYS A 22 5.71 11.96 3.49
C CYS A 22 5.94 11.64 4.97
N GLY A 23 6.07 10.36 5.30
CA GLY A 23 6.15 9.87 6.67
C GLY A 23 4.80 9.56 7.27
N ASP A 24 4.82 8.72 8.30
CA ASP A 24 3.60 8.30 8.96
C ASP A 24 2.93 9.46 9.69
N HIS A 25 1.63 9.53 9.53
CA HIS A 25 0.76 10.49 10.21
C HIS A 25 -0.42 9.76 10.89
N SER A 26 -0.51 8.45 10.73
CA SER A 26 -1.48 7.61 11.42
C SER A 26 -1.06 7.36 12.86
N ILE A 27 -2.04 7.28 13.75
CA ILE A 27 -1.84 6.96 15.16
C ILE A 27 -2.58 5.68 15.46
N ARG A 28 -1.85 4.61 15.79
CA ARG A 28 -2.45 3.33 16.20
C ARG A 28 -3.29 3.52 17.46
N GLN A 29 -4.49 2.94 17.44
CA GLN A 29 -5.44 2.96 18.55
C GLN A 29 -5.70 1.53 19.05
N THR A 30 -6.40 1.42 20.16
CA THR A 30 -6.93 0.14 20.66
C THR A 30 -8.45 0.17 20.60
N MET A 31 -9.08 -1.01 20.62
CA MET A 31 -10.54 -1.07 20.75
C MET A 31 -11.06 -0.44 22.06
N SER A 32 -10.19 -0.27 23.06
CA SER A 32 -10.51 0.41 24.33
C SER A 32 -10.19 1.91 24.32
N THR A 33 -9.77 2.48 23.19
CA THR A 33 -9.52 3.92 23.09
C THR A 33 -10.84 4.67 22.93
N ALA A 34 -10.92 5.89 23.49
CA ALA A 34 -12.05 6.78 23.27
C ALA A 34 -12.23 7.08 21.77
N LEU A 35 -13.47 6.97 21.30
CA LEU A 35 -13.87 7.27 19.94
C LEU A 35 -13.81 8.78 19.72
N ARG A 36 -13.32 9.22 18.56
CA ARG A 36 -13.29 10.63 18.16
C ARG A 36 -14.39 10.95 17.15
N ASP A 37 -14.92 12.17 17.23
CA ASP A 37 -15.89 12.71 16.28
C ASP A 37 -15.21 13.27 15.01
N ALA A 38 -16.02 13.80 14.08
CA ALA A 38 -15.55 14.39 12.83
C ALA A 38 -14.71 15.68 13.02
N ASN A 39 -14.63 16.21 14.24
CA ASN A 39 -13.78 17.34 14.61
C ASN A 39 -12.52 16.89 15.38
N GLY A 40 -12.35 15.58 15.61
CA GLY A 40 -11.26 15.01 16.40
C GLY A 40 -11.47 15.04 17.92
N ASN A 41 -12.63 15.50 18.41
CA ASN A 41 -12.95 15.52 19.84
C ASN A 41 -13.38 14.14 20.32
N THR A 42 -13.13 13.80 21.58
CA THR A 42 -13.63 12.54 22.14
C THR A 42 -15.16 12.56 22.24
N HIS A 43 -15.78 11.47 21.79
CA HIS A 43 -17.21 11.29 21.81
C HIS A 43 -17.65 10.88 23.22
N GLN A 44 -18.58 11.62 23.81
CA GLN A 44 -19.14 11.24 25.10
C GLN A 44 -20.18 10.13 24.96
N ASN A 45 -20.25 9.26 25.96
CA ASN A 45 -21.35 8.32 26.07
C ASN A 45 -22.69 9.09 26.13
N ALA A 46 -23.73 8.59 25.44
CA ALA A 46 -25.11 9.06 25.53
C ALA A 46 -25.65 9.19 26.97
N GLN A 47 -25.17 8.37 27.92
CA GLN A 47 -25.49 8.46 29.35
C GLN A 47 -24.67 9.52 30.12
N LYS A 48 -23.77 10.27 29.45
CA LYS A 48 -22.83 11.26 30.02
C LYS A 48 -21.89 10.73 31.10
N THR A 49 -21.72 9.42 31.18
CA THR A 49 -20.78 8.77 32.09
C THR A 49 -19.54 8.33 31.30
N GLY A 50 -18.57 9.24 31.19
CA GLY A 50 -17.31 9.00 30.48
C GLY A 50 -17.40 9.02 28.96
N ASP A 51 -16.26 8.78 28.31
CA ASP A 51 -16.11 8.79 26.86
C ASP A 51 -16.50 7.43 26.26
N THR A 52 -17.14 7.44 25.10
CA THR A 52 -17.46 6.25 24.31
C THR A 52 -16.19 5.60 23.81
N LEU A 53 -16.03 4.29 24.02
CA LEU A 53 -14.90 3.53 23.50
C LEU A 53 -15.20 2.99 22.09
N ILE A 54 -14.17 2.78 21.27
CA ILE A 54 -14.32 2.19 19.93
C ILE A 54 -15.06 0.84 19.99
N ILE A 55 -14.78 -0.01 20.99
CA ILE A 55 -15.44 -1.32 21.19
C ILE A 55 -16.93 -1.22 21.56
N GLN A 56 -17.41 -0.05 21.93
CA GLN A 56 -18.83 0.20 22.25
C GLN A 56 -19.61 0.67 21.02
N ASP A 57 -18.93 1.16 19.98
CA ASP A 57 -19.57 1.58 18.74
C ASP A 57 -19.83 0.37 17.81
N THR A 58 -21.09 0.20 17.40
CA THR A 58 -21.49 -0.98 16.61
C THR A 58 -20.92 -0.94 15.20
N TYR A 59 -20.88 0.25 14.59
CA TYR A 59 -20.32 0.44 13.27
C TYR A 59 -18.82 0.10 13.24
N MET A 60 -18.05 0.60 14.21
CA MET A 60 -16.62 0.32 14.33
C MET A 60 -16.34 -1.17 14.55
N LYS A 61 -17.13 -1.86 15.37
CA LYS A 61 -16.98 -3.31 15.58
C LYS A 61 -17.27 -4.12 14.33
N ASP A 62 -18.31 -3.76 13.60
CA ASP A 62 -18.68 -4.49 12.39
C ASP A 62 -17.68 -4.21 11.27
N TRP A 63 -17.18 -2.98 11.17
CA TRP A 63 -16.08 -2.66 10.26
C TRP A 63 -14.79 -3.44 10.60
N TRP A 64 -14.42 -3.52 11.89
CA TRP A 64 -13.29 -4.33 12.34
C TRP A 64 -13.39 -5.80 11.89
N LYS A 65 -14.57 -6.40 12.04
CA LYS A 65 -14.83 -7.77 11.56
C LYS A 65 -14.74 -7.90 10.04
N GLN A 66 -15.28 -6.93 9.31
CA GLN A 66 -15.23 -6.92 7.85
C GLN A 66 -13.79 -6.86 7.34
N ILE A 67 -12.94 -6.03 7.94
CA ILE A 67 -11.53 -5.93 7.56
C ILE A 67 -10.79 -7.23 7.88
N ALA A 68 -10.97 -7.80 9.08
CA ALA A 68 -10.34 -9.07 9.44
C ALA A 68 -10.73 -10.20 8.47
N ALA A 69 -12.01 -10.27 8.08
CA ALA A 69 -12.49 -11.24 7.10
C ALA A 69 -11.90 -11.00 5.70
N ALA A 70 -11.90 -9.76 5.21
CA ALA A 70 -11.35 -9.40 3.90
C ALA A 70 -9.85 -9.69 3.79
N GLN A 71 -9.12 -9.49 4.89
CA GLN A 71 -7.68 -9.72 4.96
C GLN A 71 -7.32 -11.17 5.34
N GLN A 72 -8.31 -12.03 5.59
CA GLN A 72 -8.13 -13.43 6.00
C GLN A 72 -7.24 -13.59 7.26
N VAL A 73 -7.35 -12.66 8.20
CA VAL A 73 -6.60 -12.68 9.47
C VAL A 73 -7.53 -12.76 10.68
N THR A 74 -6.97 -13.11 11.84
CA THR A 74 -7.74 -13.06 13.09
C THR A 74 -8.07 -11.62 13.47
N LEU A 75 -9.21 -11.41 14.15
CA LEU A 75 -9.62 -10.08 14.64
C LEU A 75 -8.50 -9.37 15.42
N THR A 76 -7.77 -10.11 16.25
CA THR A 76 -6.66 -9.61 17.05
C THR A 76 -5.44 -9.14 16.25
N ALA A 77 -5.37 -9.50 14.97
CA ALA A 77 -4.33 -9.05 14.04
C ALA A 77 -4.72 -7.75 13.30
N VAL A 78 -5.91 -7.21 13.51
CA VAL A 78 -6.37 -5.95 12.91
C VAL A 78 -6.48 -4.88 13.97
N TYR A 79 -5.88 -3.71 13.72
CA TYR A 79 -5.94 -2.57 14.63
C TYR A 79 -6.65 -1.37 14.00
N PRO A 80 -7.37 -0.57 14.81
CA PRO A 80 -7.80 0.75 14.41
C PRO A 80 -6.62 1.72 14.37
N TYR A 81 -6.62 2.58 13.37
CA TYR A 81 -5.72 3.72 13.21
C TYR A 81 -6.55 4.99 13.11
N TRP A 82 -6.05 6.07 13.70
CA TRP A 82 -6.63 7.40 13.60
C TRP A 82 -5.69 8.29 12.80
N ASP A 83 -6.22 8.91 11.75
CA ASP A 83 -5.52 9.94 10.99
C ASP A 83 -6.00 11.33 11.47
N PRO A 84 -5.16 12.10 12.19
CA PRO A 84 -5.50 13.44 12.66
C PRO A 84 -5.49 14.51 11.54
N GLN A 85 -4.87 14.25 10.38
CA GLN A 85 -4.85 15.18 9.25
C GLN A 85 -6.16 15.11 8.46
N GLN A 86 -6.74 13.92 8.34
CA GLN A 86 -8.01 13.71 7.64
C GLN A 86 -9.22 13.56 8.56
N LEU A 87 -9.00 13.46 9.87
CA LEU A 87 -10.02 13.23 10.89
C LEU A 87 -10.84 11.96 10.62
N VAL A 88 -10.16 10.89 10.22
CA VAL A 88 -10.79 9.60 9.92
C VAL A 88 -10.14 8.45 10.68
N TYR A 89 -10.97 7.47 11.00
CA TYR A 89 -10.49 6.14 11.38
C TYR A 89 -10.31 5.28 10.13
N PHE A 90 -9.41 4.32 10.22
CA PHE A 90 -9.33 3.17 9.33
C PHE A 90 -8.84 1.95 10.11
N PHE A 91 -9.05 0.75 9.57
CA PHE A 91 -8.61 -0.50 10.17
C PHE A 91 -7.69 -1.21 9.19
N ASP A 92 -6.62 -1.81 9.72
CA ASP A 92 -5.67 -2.55 8.91
C ASP A 92 -4.88 -3.56 9.78
N GLN A 93 -4.12 -4.45 9.13
CA GLN A 93 -3.27 -5.42 9.79
C GLN A 93 -2.23 -4.74 10.68
N LYS A 94 -1.94 -5.40 11.78
CA LYS A 94 -0.84 -5.10 12.69
C LYS A 94 0.50 -5.09 11.95
N LYS A 95 1.16 -3.94 11.86
CA LYS A 95 2.53 -3.76 11.31
C LYS A 95 3.64 -3.85 12.36
N GLY A 96 3.37 -4.48 13.51
CA GLY A 96 4.33 -4.60 14.60
C GLY A 96 3.72 -4.82 15.99
N SER A 97 4.53 -5.36 16.90
CA SER A 97 4.10 -5.81 18.24
C SER A 97 3.71 -4.69 19.20
N SER A 98 4.31 -3.50 19.08
CA SER A 98 4.12 -2.36 19.96
C SER A 98 3.01 -1.43 19.47
N VAL A 99 2.28 -0.80 20.38
CA VAL A 99 1.30 0.26 20.04
C VAL A 99 1.94 1.48 19.36
N THR A 100 3.26 1.61 19.41
CA THR A 100 4.04 2.63 18.68
C THR A 100 4.35 2.22 17.23
N ASP A 101 4.03 0.99 16.83
CA ASP A 101 4.24 0.49 15.48
C ASP A 101 3.06 0.95 14.62
N TYR A 102 3.22 2.15 14.07
CA TYR A 102 2.29 2.79 13.14
C TYR A 102 2.32 2.10 11.76
N GLN A 103 1.61 2.62 10.76
CA GLN A 103 1.53 2.04 9.42
C GLN A 103 2.87 1.98 8.66
N CYS A 104 3.78 2.91 8.91
CA CYS A 104 5.15 2.91 8.37
C CYS A 104 6.15 2.15 9.25
N ALA A 105 5.69 1.30 10.17
CA ALA A 105 6.56 0.36 10.86
C ALA A 105 6.95 -0.81 9.92
N GLU A 106 7.95 -1.61 10.31
CA GLU A 106 8.38 -2.84 9.62
C GLU A 106 8.65 -2.69 8.11
N ASP A 107 9.64 -1.88 7.72
CA ASP A 107 10.09 -1.68 6.33
C ASP A 107 9.00 -1.28 5.30
N SER A 108 7.76 -1.08 5.76
CA SER A 108 6.59 -0.70 4.95
C SER A 108 6.91 0.50 4.10
N LEU A 109 6.76 0.38 2.78
CA LEU A 109 7.12 1.42 1.82
C LEU A 109 6.08 2.55 1.79
N GLY A 110 4.81 2.25 1.99
CA GLY A 110 3.72 3.20 1.91
C GLY A 110 2.39 2.60 2.33
N TYR A 111 1.34 3.42 2.31
CA TYR A 111 -0.04 2.96 2.46
C TYR A 111 -1.04 3.96 1.89
N THR A 112 -2.24 3.46 1.60
CA THR A 112 -3.37 4.25 1.09
C THR A 112 -4.56 4.25 2.06
N ILE A 113 -5.12 5.43 2.31
CA ILE A 113 -6.43 5.62 2.95
C ILE A 113 -7.43 5.93 1.85
N THR A 114 -8.52 5.17 1.76
CA THR A 114 -9.55 5.37 0.71
C THR A 114 -10.77 6.15 1.21
N GLN A 115 -10.83 6.43 2.51
CA GLN A 115 -11.90 7.21 3.16
C GLN A 115 -11.69 8.71 2.96
N SER A 116 -12.77 9.50 3.13
CA SER A 116 -12.74 10.97 3.01
C SER A 116 -12.16 11.41 1.66
N ARG A 117 -11.16 12.31 1.68
CA ARG A 117 -10.45 12.78 0.49
C ARG A 117 -9.53 11.74 -0.12
N GLY A 118 -9.29 10.62 0.56
CA GLY A 118 -8.29 9.65 0.19
C GLY A 118 -6.86 10.21 0.27
N SER A 119 -5.92 9.37 0.64
CA SER A 119 -4.52 9.76 0.72
C SER A 119 -3.58 8.62 0.39
N VAL A 120 -2.42 8.98 -0.15
CA VAL A 120 -1.26 8.11 -0.26
C VAL A 120 -0.20 8.63 0.71
N THR A 121 0.46 7.70 1.40
CA THR A 121 1.56 8.02 2.31
C THR A 121 2.79 7.25 1.92
N LEU A 122 3.90 7.95 1.73
CA LEU A 122 5.19 7.34 1.47
C LEU A 122 5.97 7.28 2.78
N CYS A 123 6.33 6.08 3.21
CA CYS A 123 7.09 5.83 4.42
C CYS A 123 8.58 6.11 4.21
N LYS A 124 9.35 6.22 5.30
CA LYS A 124 10.78 6.56 5.22
C LYS A 124 11.57 5.55 4.37
N SER A 125 11.22 4.27 4.46
CA SER A 125 11.85 3.18 3.70
C SER A 125 11.70 3.33 2.18
N SER A 126 10.63 3.99 1.70
CA SER A 126 10.50 4.34 0.28
C SER A 126 11.63 5.24 -0.22
N PHE A 127 12.23 6.04 0.65
CA PHE A 127 13.28 6.99 0.26
C PHE A 127 14.70 6.43 0.43
N SER A 128 14.89 5.28 1.07
CA SER A 128 16.22 4.69 1.29
C SER A 128 16.92 4.23 0.02
N SER A 129 16.17 3.86 -1.02
CA SER A 129 16.73 3.36 -2.29
C SER A 129 17.02 4.45 -3.33
N GLY A 130 16.51 5.68 -3.15
CA GLY A 130 16.88 6.87 -3.92
C GLY A 130 16.68 6.80 -5.45
N GLY A 131 15.73 7.55 -6.02
CA GLY A 131 15.65 7.70 -7.49
C GLY A 131 14.28 8.17 -7.98
N ASN A 132 14.19 8.44 -9.29
CA ASN A 132 12.87 8.64 -9.95
C ASN A 132 12.43 7.30 -10.56
N LEU A 133 11.13 7.03 -10.63
CA LEU A 133 10.60 5.86 -11.35
C LEU A 133 11.24 5.75 -12.75
N GLY A 134 11.82 4.59 -13.08
CA GLY A 134 12.51 4.36 -14.36
C GLY A 134 13.84 5.11 -14.53
N SER A 135 14.44 5.64 -13.46
CA SER A 135 15.74 6.33 -13.52
C SER A 135 16.94 5.39 -13.73
N VAL A 136 16.77 4.11 -13.41
CA VAL A 136 17.75 3.06 -13.67
C VAL A 136 17.13 2.10 -14.68
N ALA A 137 17.80 1.89 -15.81
CA ALA A 137 17.33 0.95 -16.82
C ALA A 137 17.52 -0.49 -16.33
N PRO A 138 16.56 -1.39 -16.59
CA PRO A 138 16.72 -2.80 -16.29
C PRO A 138 17.81 -3.41 -17.16
N SER A 139 18.72 -4.13 -16.52
CA SER A 139 19.77 -4.93 -17.15
C SER A 139 19.55 -6.42 -16.80
N PRO A 140 18.50 -7.05 -17.36
CA PRO A 140 18.19 -8.44 -17.04
C PRO A 140 19.28 -9.38 -17.53
N ILE A 141 19.52 -10.45 -16.80
CA ILE A 141 20.30 -11.58 -17.31
C ILE A 141 19.40 -12.34 -18.30
N PRO A 142 19.78 -12.51 -19.57
CA PRO A 142 19.02 -13.31 -20.53
C PRO A 142 18.75 -14.72 -20.00
N ALA A 143 17.54 -15.23 -20.16
CA ALA A 143 17.17 -16.57 -19.70
C ALA A 143 18.08 -17.68 -20.26
N ALA A 144 18.60 -17.49 -21.47
CA ALA A 144 19.56 -18.39 -22.11
C ALA A 144 20.89 -18.53 -21.36
N ASP A 145 21.24 -17.55 -20.52
CA ASP A 145 22.48 -17.56 -19.75
C ASP A 145 22.33 -18.29 -18.41
N PHE A 146 21.11 -18.70 -18.03
CA PHE A 146 20.87 -19.46 -16.82
C PHE A 146 21.18 -20.94 -17.04
N VAL A 147 21.94 -21.54 -16.12
CA VAL A 147 22.24 -22.98 -16.12
C VAL A 147 21.60 -23.62 -14.90
N ASN A 148 20.67 -24.56 -15.12
CA ASN A 148 19.90 -25.21 -14.05
C ASN A 148 19.20 -24.21 -13.11
N GLY A 149 18.66 -23.12 -13.69
CA GLY A 149 17.97 -22.07 -12.93
C GLY A 149 18.88 -21.11 -12.15
N ASN A 150 20.21 -21.27 -12.23
CA ASN A 150 21.15 -20.35 -11.59
C ASN A 150 21.68 -19.31 -12.58
N PRO A 151 21.83 -18.03 -12.16
CA PRO A 151 22.48 -17.03 -12.99
C PRO A 151 23.96 -17.36 -13.17
N PRO A 152 24.58 -16.91 -14.28
CA PRO A 152 26.00 -17.15 -14.53
C PRO A 152 26.86 -16.42 -13.49
N SER A 153 27.84 -17.12 -12.92
CA SER A 153 28.67 -16.63 -11.80
C SER A 153 29.53 -15.40 -12.13
N ASN A 154 29.74 -15.12 -13.41
CA ASN A 154 30.50 -13.98 -13.91
C ASN A 154 29.62 -12.76 -14.26
N LYS A 155 28.30 -12.82 -14.04
CA LYS A 155 27.40 -11.66 -14.19
C LYS A 155 26.80 -11.30 -12.84
N VAL A 156 26.96 -10.04 -12.45
CA VAL A 156 26.28 -9.50 -11.28
C VAL A 156 24.81 -9.32 -11.66
N SER A 157 23.90 -9.97 -10.93
CA SER A 157 22.47 -9.71 -11.05
C SER A 157 22.18 -8.31 -10.51
N GLN A 158 21.52 -7.48 -11.31
CA GLN A 158 21.01 -6.20 -10.84
C GLN A 158 19.91 -6.45 -9.80
N PRO A 159 20.03 -5.91 -8.57
CA PRO A 159 18.94 -5.89 -7.60
C PRO A 159 17.69 -5.23 -8.18
N ILE A 160 16.52 -5.77 -7.86
CA ILE A 160 15.26 -5.20 -8.33
C ILE A 160 14.98 -3.82 -7.70
N ASP A 161 15.50 -3.59 -6.49
CA ASP A 161 15.39 -2.32 -5.77
C ASP A 161 16.14 -1.18 -6.47
N ASP A 162 17.16 -1.50 -7.28
CA ASP A 162 17.88 -0.50 -8.09
C ASP A 162 16.97 0.11 -9.17
N ILE A 163 15.97 -0.64 -9.65
CA ILE A 163 15.04 -0.21 -10.71
C ILE A 163 13.67 0.23 -10.17
N MET A 164 13.38 -0.03 -8.89
CA MET A 164 12.12 0.32 -8.20
C MET A 164 12.35 1.34 -7.07
N PRO A 165 12.55 2.63 -7.40
CA PRO A 165 12.74 3.67 -6.39
C PRO A 165 11.40 4.10 -5.77
N ALA A 166 11.41 5.05 -4.82
CA ALA A 166 10.23 5.64 -4.17
C ALA A 166 9.02 5.94 -5.09
N GLY A 167 9.29 6.31 -6.35
CA GLY A 167 8.24 6.55 -7.35
C GLY A 167 7.43 5.31 -7.73
N ALA A 168 7.97 4.10 -7.52
CA ALA A 168 7.30 2.81 -7.70
C ALA A 168 6.25 2.62 -6.61
N THR A 169 6.59 2.88 -5.36
CA THR A 169 5.63 2.91 -4.25
C THR A 169 4.51 3.91 -4.51
N LEU A 170 4.83 5.14 -4.93
CA LEU A 170 3.77 6.11 -5.24
C LEU A 170 2.85 5.60 -6.36
N PHE A 171 3.41 5.00 -7.41
CA PHE A 171 2.61 4.47 -8.51
C PHE A 171 1.71 3.30 -8.05
N HIS A 172 2.25 2.38 -7.25
CA HIS A 172 1.52 1.30 -6.59
C HIS A 172 0.31 1.86 -5.81
N GLU A 173 0.57 2.79 -4.90
CA GLU A 173 -0.47 3.35 -4.02
C GLU A 173 -1.53 4.17 -4.79
N LEU A 174 -1.13 4.84 -5.89
CA LEU A 174 -2.07 5.52 -6.77
C LEU A 174 -3.07 4.56 -7.42
N LEU A 175 -2.68 3.31 -7.69
CA LEU A 175 -3.60 2.31 -8.24
C LEU A 175 -4.69 1.97 -7.22
N HIS A 176 -4.33 1.75 -5.95
CA HIS A 176 -5.32 1.55 -4.88
C HIS A 176 -6.29 2.71 -4.74
N LEU A 177 -5.80 3.93 -4.91
CA LEU A 177 -6.58 5.14 -4.71
C LEU A 177 -7.56 5.43 -5.86
N PHE A 178 -7.13 5.23 -7.10
CA PHE A 178 -7.87 5.66 -8.29
C PHE A 178 -8.70 4.56 -8.96
N SER A 179 -8.56 3.29 -8.56
CA SER A 179 -9.33 2.21 -9.15
C SER A 179 -10.56 1.80 -8.34
N GLU A 180 -11.67 1.54 -9.02
CA GLU A 180 -12.84 0.91 -8.40
C GLU A 180 -12.57 -0.53 -7.96
N SER A 181 -11.65 -1.24 -8.63
CA SER A 181 -11.21 -2.60 -8.24
C SER A 181 -10.30 -2.60 -7.01
N LYS A 182 -9.90 -1.42 -6.52
CA LYS A 182 -8.93 -1.21 -5.42
C LYS A 182 -7.55 -1.83 -5.63
N PHE A 183 -7.32 -2.59 -6.70
CA PHE A 183 -6.06 -3.32 -6.95
C PHE A 183 -5.56 -4.12 -5.73
N VAL A 184 -6.48 -4.76 -5.01
CA VAL A 184 -6.17 -5.71 -3.94
C VAL A 184 -6.84 -7.04 -4.29
N PRO A 185 -6.08 -8.11 -4.60
CA PRO A 185 -6.65 -9.42 -4.86
C PRO A 185 -7.30 -10.01 -3.60
N ASP A 186 -8.34 -10.84 -3.77
CA ASP A 186 -9.02 -11.52 -2.66
C ASP A 186 -8.09 -12.45 -1.85
N VAL A 187 -6.97 -12.86 -2.45
CA VAL A 187 -5.93 -13.71 -1.84
C VAL A 187 -4.79 -12.90 -1.19
N GLY A 188 -4.96 -11.59 -1.06
CA GLY A 188 -3.94 -10.64 -0.63
C GLY A 188 -2.94 -10.30 -1.74
N GLU A 189 -2.23 -9.20 -1.53
CA GLU A 189 -1.20 -8.73 -2.45
C GLU A 189 0.02 -9.66 -2.47
N GLU A 190 0.76 -9.63 -3.58
CA GLU A 190 2.02 -10.35 -3.75
C GLU A 190 3.07 -9.37 -4.28
N TYR A 191 4.26 -9.41 -3.67
CA TYR A 191 5.36 -8.49 -3.96
C TYR A 191 6.55 -9.19 -4.64
N ASN A 192 6.57 -10.52 -4.68
CA ASN A 192 7.60 -11.26 -5.38
C ASN A 192 7.27 -11.42 -6.87
N ALA A 193 8.08 -10.82 -7.75
CA ALA A 193 7.88 -10.87 -9.19
C ALA A 193 7.73 -12.28 -9.78
N TRP A 194 8.46 -13.29 -9.26
CA TRP A 194 8.35 -14.67 -9.74
C TRP A 194 7.04 -15.34 -9.31
N ARG A 195 6.54 -15.01 -8.11
CA ARG A 195 5.22 -15.45 -7.65
C ARG A 195 4.11 -14.79 -8.46
N ILE A 196 4.18 -13.48 -8.70
CA ILE A 196 3.21 -12.74 -9.54
C ILE A 196 3.12 -13.33 -10.95
N MET A 197 4.25 -13.71 -11.55
CA MET A 197 4.30 -14.36 -12.87
C MET A 197 3.82 -15.84 -12.87
N GLY A 198 3.38 -16.36 -11.73
CA GLY A 198 2.96 -17.76 -11.57
C GLY A 198 4.10 -18.76 -11.79
N LYS A 199 5.36 -18.35 -11.59
CA LYS A 199 6.54 -19.22 -11.79
C LYS A 199 6.97 -19.94 -10.53
N VAL A 200 6.63 -19.40 -9.37
CA VAL A 200 6.96 -19.96 -8.05
C VAL A 200 5.69 -19.95 -7.21
N VAL A 201 5.51 -21.00 -6.40
CA VAL A 201 4.41 -21.08 -5.44
C VAL A 201 4.61 -20.10 -4.28
N ARG A 202 3.50 -19.62 -3.72
CA ARG A 202 3.48 -18.84 -2.47
C ARG A 202 3.75 -19.77 -1.28
N ASP A 203 3.92 -19.17 -0.11
CA ASP A 203 4.19 -19.89 1.14
C ASP A 203 3.01 -20.79 1.57
N ASP A 204 1.81 -20.54 1.05
CA ASP A 204 0.60 -21.36 1.24
C ASP A 204 0.45 -22.51 0.22
N ASN A 205 1.48 -22.78 -0.59
CA ASN A 205 1.50 -23.75 -1.70
C ASN A 205 0.50 -23.47 -2.85
N THR A 206 0.01 -22.23 -2.97
CA THR A 206 -0.82 -21.82 -4.11
C THR A 206 -0.01 -21.04 -5.15
N TYR A 207 -0.49 -21.02 -6.40
CA TYR A 207 0.06 -20.15 -7.44
C TYR A 207 -0.72 -18.84 -7.48
N PHE A 208 -0.02 -17.73 -7.71
CA PHE A 208 -0.66 -16.48 -8.09
C PHE A 208 -1.19 -16.62 -9.52
N THR A 209 -2.50 -16.44 -9.71
CA THR A 209 -3.16 -16.61 -11.00
C THR A 209 -3.05 -15.33 -11.85
N GLY A 210 -3.39 -15.43 -13.13
CA GLY A 210 -3.49 -14.26 -14.01
C GLY A 210 -4.51 -13.23 -13.50
N ASP A 211 -5.66 -13.69 -12.99
CA ASP A 211 -6.68 -12.81 -12.42
C ASP A 211 -6.15 -12.07 -11.18
N ASN A 212 -5.48 -12.79 -10.26
CA ASN A 212 -4.83 -12.17 -9.12
C ASN A 212 -3.75 -11.16 -9.55
N ALA A 213 -2.99 -11.45 -10.61
CA ALA A 213 -1.98 -10.53 -11.12
C ALA A 213 -2.60 -9.25 -11.71
N VAL A 214 -3.75 -9.34 -12.39
CA VAL A 214 -4.47 -8.17 -12.93
C VAL A 214 -5.05 -7.29 -11.83
N ASP A 215 -5.44 -7.89 -10.70
CA ASP A 215 -5.98 -7.19 -9.54
C ASP A 215 -4.92 -6.78 -8.52
N ASN A 216 -3.62 -6.99 -8.78
CA ASN A 216 -2.52 -6.67 -7.87
C ASN A 216 -1.81 -5.38 -8.32
N ALA A 217 -1.81 -4.33 -7.48
CA ALA A 217 -1.17 -3.04 -7.81
C ALA A 217 0.29 -3.23 -8.22
N GLU A 218 1.01 -4.10 -7.50
CA GLU A 218 2.43 -4.34 -7.71
C GLU A 218 2.76 -4.90 -9.10
N SER A 219 1.84 -5.64 -9.73
CA SER A 219 2.04 -6.16 -11.10
C SER A 219 2.27 -5.04 -12.11
N TYR A 220 1.52 -3.95 -11.99
CA TYR A 220 1.63 -2.79 -12.88
C TYR A 220 2.87 -1.97 -12.54
N THR A 221 3.21 -1.87 -11.27
CA THR A 221 4.45 -1.23 -10.81
C THR A 221 5.66 -1.90 -11.43
N PHE A 222 5.73 -3.24 -11.43
CA PHE A 222 6.79 -3.97 -12.12
C PHE A 222 6.86 -3.58 -13.59
N VAL A 223 5.76 -3.71 -14.35
CA VAL A 223 5.72 -3.41 -15.81
C VAL A 223 6.15 -1.96 -16.11
N ALA A 224 5.69 -1.00 -15.29
CA ALA A 224 6.04 0.41 -15.43
C ALA A 224 7.53 0.68 -15.20
N CYS A 225 8.17 -0.06 -14.27
CA CYS A 225 9.60 0.05 -14.01
C CYS A 225 10.48 -0.58 -15.10
N VAL A 226 10.02 -1.65 -15.77
CA VAL A 226 10.83 -2.37 -16.78
C VAL A 226 10.72 -1.77 -18.20
N SER A 227 9.81 -0.83 -18.42
CA SER A 227 9.60 -0.21 -19.74
C SER A 227 10.60 0.92 -20.00
N PRO A 228 11.13 1.08 -21.23
CA PRO A 228 12.05 2.18 -21.56
C PRO A 228 11.39 3.55 -21.31
N PRO A 229 12.17 4.59 -20.96
CA PRO A 229 11.67 5.74 -20.25
C PRO A 229 10.65 6.54 -21.08
N LEU A 230 9.40 6.51 -20.66
CA LEU A 230 8.54 7.69 -20.75
C LEU A 230 8.97 8.61 -19.61
N VAL A 231 9.59 9.74 -19.97
CA VAL A 231 10.10 10.74 -19.02
C VAL A 231 8.92 11.37 -18.27
N LEU A 232 8.47 10.71 -17.21
CA LEU A 232 7.68 11.31 -16.16
C LEU A 232 8.66 11.80 -15.10
N ARG A 233 8.74 13.12 -14.93
CA ARG A 233 9.55 13.76 -13.89
C ARG A 233 8.68 14.28 -12.76
N PRO A 234 8.11 13.43 -11.89
CA PRO A 234 7.76 13.88 -10.57
C PRO A 234 9.02 13.91 -9.72
N ARG A 235 9.60 15.10 -9.54
CA ARG A 235 10.53 15.33 -8.41
C ARG A 235 9.68 15.61 -7.19
N PHE A 236 9.35 14.58 -6.42
CA PHE A 236 8.84 14.78 -5.08
C PHE A 236 10.03 14.96 -4.15
N ARG A 237 10.24 16.20 -3.68
CA ARG A 237 11.09 16.47 -2.52
C ARG A 237 10.18 16.37 -1.30
N CYS A 238 10.21 15.20 -0.67
CA CYS A 238 10.21 15.11 0.77
C CYS A 238 11.68 15.27 1.21
#